data_AF-A0ABD5Q3L5-F1
#
_entry.id   AF-A0ABD5Q3L5-F1
#
_cell.length_a   1.000
_cell.length_b   1.000
_cell.length_c   1.000
_cell.angle_alpha   90.00
_cell.angle_beta   90.00
_cell.angle_gamma   90.00
#
_symmetry.space_group_name_H-M   'P 1'
#
loop_
_entity.id
_entity.type
_entity.pdbx_description
1 polymer ?
#
loop_
_entity_poly.entity_id
_entity_poly.type
_entity_poly.pdbx_seq_one_letter_code
_entity_poly.pdbx_strand_id
1 'polypeptide(L)'
;MATSHSEEREESDAADAPTDATLDGADLVVPDDATDEEAAAIAAAIGAHLRAQAAAAAAAESDDGETWRDRRWSFAGRLRGLQGRAGRVPESAPTDAWTASGRTDRF
;
A
#
# COMPACT_ATOMS: atom_id res chain seq x y z
N MET A 1 18.07 42.89 43.61
CA MET A 1 17.15 42.38 42.57
C MET A 1 18.02 41.60 41.59
N ALA A 2 18.31 40.32 41.84
CA ALA A 2 17.53 39.13 41.47
C ALA A 2 18.18 38.40 40.27
N THR A 3 19.09 37.47 40.63
CA THR A 3 19.47 36.17 40.06
C THR A 3 19.80 35.96 38.56
N SER A 4 21.00 35.42 38.36
CA SER A 4 21.54 34.69 37.20
C SER A 4 20.53 33.78 36.49
N HIS A 5 20.53 33.81 35.16
CA HIS A 5 19.92 32.78 34.33
C HIS A 5 20.90 31.59 34.21
N SER A 6 20.92 30.77 35.26
CA SER A 6 21.28 29.36 35.16
C SER A 6 20.02 28.62 34.75
N GLU A 7 19.93 28.21 33.49
CA GLU A 7 19.07 27.11 33.06
C GLU A 7 19.87 26.24 32.10
N GLU A 8 20.70 25.40 32.71
CA GLU A 8 21.02 24.08 32.19
C GLU A 8 19.69 23.38 31.90
N ARG A 9 19.34 23.19 30.62
CA ARG A 9 18.35 22.19 30.22
C ARG A 9 19.10 21.04 29.58
N GLU A 10 19.57 20.20 30.49
CA GLU A 10 19.43 18.74 30.45
C GLU A 10 19.42 18.13 29.05
N GLU A 11 20.62 17.77 28.63
CA GLU A 11 20.89 16.61 27.81
C GLU A 11 20.21 15.38 28.46
N SER A 12 18.99 15.08 28.02
CA SER A 12 18.31 13.83 28.35
C SER A 12 18.63 12.83 27.25
N ASP A 13 19.82 12.23 27.36
CA ASP A 13 20.19 10.97 26.70
C ASP A 13 19.47 9.81 27.42
N ALA A 14 18.13 9.90 27.49
CA ALA A 14 17.30 8.76 27.79
C ALA A 14 17.15 8.01 26.47
N ALA A 15 18.00 7.01 26.27
CA ALA A 15 17.94 6.07 25.15
C ALA A 15 16.48 5.77 24.81
N ASP A 16 16.03 6.35 23.69
CA ASP A 16 14.72 6.15 23.13
C ASP A 16 14.61 4.66 22.78
N ALA A 17 13.73 3.97 23.50
CA ALA A 17 13.50 2.57 23.27
C ALA A 17 12.55 2.48 22.06
N PRO A 18 12.81 1.57 21.10
CA PRO A 18 11.92 1.41 19.96
C PRO A 18 10.50 1.18 20.46
N THR A 19 9.60 2.12 20.15
CA THR A 19 8.21 2.01 20.56
C THR A 19 7.52 1.08 19.57
N ASP A 20 7.56 -0.21 19.87
CA ASP A 20 6.87 -1.23 19.09
C ASP A 20 5.35 -0.98 19.19
N ALA A 21 4.76 -0.55 18.07
CA ALA A 21 3.34 -0.24 18.00
C ALA A 21 2.63 -1.35 17.24
N THR A 22 1.70 -2.05 17.88
CA THR A 22 0.92 -3.10 17.20
C THR A 22 -0.33 -2.51 16.56
N LEU A 23 -0.47 -2.66 15.24
CA LEU A 23 -1.70 -2.36 14.50
C LEU A 23 -2.23 -3.61 13.80
N ASP A 24 -3.45 -4.01 14.16
CA ASP A 24 -4.16 -5.12 13.51
C ASP A 24 -3.35 -6.43 13.47
N GLY A 25 -2.56 -6.68 14.52
CA GLY A 25 -1.70 -7.85 14.65
C GLY A 25 -0.37 -7.78 13.89
N ALA A 26 -0.05 -6.64 13.27
CA ALA A 26 1.26 -6.35 12.72
C ALA A 26 2.06 -5.45 13.66
N ASP A 27 3.32 -5.81 13.87
CA ASP A 27 4.29 -4.99 14.61
C ASP A 27 4.83 -3.89 13.71
N LEU A 28 4.79 -2.65 14.19
CA LEU A 28 5.27 -1.47 13.49
C LEU A 28 6.46 -0.89 14.23
N VAL A 29 7.55 -0.73 13.49
CA VAL A 29 8.72 0.01 13.95
C VAL A 29 8.50 1.49 13.65
N VAL A 30 8.35 2.28 14.71
CA VAL A 30 8.29 3.74 14.64
C VAL A 30 9.72 4.30 14.80
N PRO A 31 10.11 5.36 14.07
CA PRO A 31 11.40 6.01 14.27
C PRO A 31 11.60 6.50 15.70
N ASP A 32 12.82 6.36 16.22
CA ASP A 32 13.17 6.73 17.59
C ASP A 32 13.13 8.25 17.85
N ASP A 33 13.11 9.07 16.78
CA ASP A 33 12.98 10.53 16.87
C ASP A 33 11.53 11.03 16.67
N ALA A 34 10.57 10.13 16.47
CA ALA A 34 9.18 10.49 16.25
C ALA A 34 8.52 10.95 17.55
N THR A 35 7.89 12.12 17.50
CA THR A 35 7.01 12.56 18.58
C THR A 35 5.75 11.69 18.68
N ASP A 36 5.08 11.69 19.83
CA ASP A 36 3.81 10.95 20.03
C ASP A 36 2.75 11.30 18.96
N GLU A 37 2.67 12.58 18.57
CA GLU A 37 1.75 13.06 17.52
C GLU A 37 2.11 12.46 16.16
N GLU A 38 3.40 12.39 15.83
CA GLU A 38 3.90 11.80 14.58
C GLU A 38 3.72 10.28 14.58
N ALA A 39 4.02 9.60 15.68
CA ALA A 39 3.76 8.17 15.86
C ALA A 39 2.27 7.85 15.66
N ALA A 40 1.38 8.67 16.24
CA ALA A 40 -0.06 8.55 16.05
C ALA A 40 -0.49 8.79 14.60
N ALA A 41 0.11 9.77 13.91
CA ALA A 41 -0.17 10.06 12.51
C ALA A 41 0.27 8.90 11.59
N ILE A 42 1.45 8.33 11.84
CA ILE A 42 1.96 7.16 11.11
C ILE A 42 1.00 5.98 11.29
N ALA A 43 0.62 5.69 12.54
CA ALA A 43 -0.29 4.60 12.85
C ALA A 43 -1.67 4.80 12.18
N ALA A 44 -2.20 6.03 12.22
CA ALA A 44 -3.47 6.36 11.58
C ALA A 44 -3.41 6.17 10.05
N ALA A 45 -2.33 6.61 9.40
CA ALA A 45 -2.14 6.49 7.95
C ALA A 45 -2.06 5.02 7.52
N ILE A 46 -1.25 4.21 8.21
CA ILE A 46 -1.10 2.78 7.93
C ILE A 46 -2.42 2.05 8.17
N GLY A 47 -3.08 2.29 9.30
CA GLY A 47 -4.38 1.69 9.61
C GLY A 47 -5.47 2.06 8.59
N ALA A 48 -5.49 3.30 8.10
CA ALA A 48 -6.40 3.71 7.04
C ALA A 48 -6.11 2.98 5.72
N HIS A 49 -4.84 2.81 5.36
CA HIS A 49 -4.44 2.08 4.16
C HIS A 49 -4.86 0.60 4.22
N LEU A 50 -4.62 -0.07 5.35
CA LEU A 50 -5.00 -1.49 5.53
C LEU A 50 -6.52 -1.69 5.45
N ARG A 51 -7.32 -0.80 6.05
CA ARG A 51 -8.78 -0.85 5.91
C ARG A 51 -9.24 -0.63 4.47
N ALA A 52 -8.59 0.26 3.73
CA ALA A 52 -8.90 0.49 2.32
C ALA A 52 -8.57 -0.75 1.47
N GLN A 53 -7.44 -1.42 1.73
CA GLN A 53 -7.07 -2.69 1.08
C GLN A 53 -8.10 -3.79 1.38
N ALA A 54 -8.51 -3.95 2.64
CA ALA A 54 -9.52 -4.92 3.04
C ALA A 54 -10.87 -4.67 2.34
N ALA A 55 -11.31 -3.40 2.26
CA ALA A 55 -12.53 -3.03 1.55
C ALA A 55 -12.44 -3.32 0.04
N ALA A 56 -11.28 -3.04 -0.58
CA ALA A 56 -11.06 -3.33 -1.99
C ALA A 56 -11.07 -4.85 -2.28
N ALA A 57 -10.44 -5.65 -1.40
CA ALA A 57 -10.44 -7.11 -1.50
C ALA A 57 -11.86 -7.69 -1.36
N ALA A 58 -12.65 -7.21 -0.39
CA ALA A 58 -14.04 -7.63 -0.23
C ALA A 58 -14.92 -7.28 -1.44
N ALA A 59 -14.68 -6.12 -2.06
CA ALA A 59 -15.36 -5.74 -3.29
C ALA A 59 -14.96 -6.64 -4.48
N ALA A 60 -13.69 -7.06 -4.56
CA ALA A 60 -13.22 -7.98 -5.60
C ALA A 60 -13.78 -9.40 -5.45
N GLU A 61 -13.90 -9.92 -4.22
CA GLU A 61 -14.54 -11.24 -3.96
C GLU A 61 -16.03 -11.24 -4.36
N SER A 62 -16.69 -10.07 -4.35
CA SER A 62 -18.07 -9.93 -4.83
C SER A 62 -18.18 -9.95 -6.37
N ASP A 63 -17.05 -9.94 -7.09
CA ASP A 63 -16.97 -9.96 -8.55
C ASP A 63 -16.62 -11.37 -9.08
N ASP A 64 -17.31 -12.39 -8.56
CA ASP A 64 -17.20 -13.82 -8.94
C ASP A 64 -17.48 -14.14 -10.43
N GLY A 65 -17.75 -13.11 -11.25
CA GLY A 65 -18.14 -13.23 -12.66
C GLY A 65 -17.15 -12.58 -13.63
N GLU A 66 -15.91 -12.38 -13.22
CA GLU A 66 -14.94 -11.54 -13.90
C GLU A 66 -14.45 -12.11 -15.24
N THR A 67 -15.28 -12.02 -16.28
CA THR A 67 -14.91 -12.42 -17.64
C THR A 67 -14.14 -11.32 -18.36
N TRP A 68 -13.35 -11.71 -19.36
CA TRP A 68 -12.71 -10.75 -20.26
C TRP A 68 -13.70 -9.85 -21.02
N ARG A 69 -15.02 -10.13 -21.00
CA ARG A 69 -15.99 -9.46 -21.87
C ARG A 69 -15.96 -7.95 -21.79
N ASP A 70 -15.88 -7.40 -20.57
CA ASP A 70 -15.88 -5.97 -20.31
C ASP A 70 -14.46 -5.36 -20.23
N ARG A 71 -13.42 -6.20 -20.11
CA ARG A 71 -12.02 -5.77 -19.95
C ARG A 71 -11.15 -5.93 -21.20
N ARG A 72 -11.65 -6.60 -22.25
CA ARG A 72 -10.96 -6.83 -23.55
C ARG A 72 -10.41 -5.56 -24.18
N TRP A 73 -11.14 -4.45 -24.08
CA TRP A 73 -10.77 -3.19 -24.71
C TRP A 73 -9.65 -2.46 -23.96
N SER A 74 -9.76 -2.37 -22.64
CA SER A 74 -8.75 -1.75 -21.77
C SER A 74 -7.40 -2.46 -21.88
N PHE A 75 -7.42 -3.79 -21.93
CA PHE A 75 -6.18 -4.58 -22.04
C PHE A 75 -5.54 -4.52 -23.44
N ALA A 76 -6.35 -4.46 -24.51
CA ALA A 76 -5.82 -4.30 -25.87
C ALA A 76 -5.06 -2.97 -26.07
N GLY A 77 -5.52 -1.89 -25.40
CA GLY A 77 -4.79 -0.62 -25.39
C GLY A 77 -3.43 -0.72 -24.71
N ARG A 78 -3.36 -1.40 -23.56
CA ARG A 78 -2.12 -1.66 -22.83
C ARG A 78 -1.14 -2.51 -23.63
N LEU A 79 -1.63 -3.58 -24.26
CA LEU A 79 -0.86 -4.43 -25.18
C LEU A 79 -0.22 -3.63 -26.33
N ARG A 80 -0.98 -2.71 -26.93
CA ARG A 80 -0.48 -1.86 -28.02
C ARG A 80 0.67 -0.97 -27.57
N GLY A 81 0.59 -0.40 -26.36
CA GLY A 81 1.66 0.43 -25.80
C GLY A 81 2.94 -0.35 -25.51
N LEU A 82 2.81 -1.60 -25.03
CA LEU A 82 3.96 -2.44 -24.64
C LEU A 82 4.59 -3.20 -25.81
N GLN A 83 3.80 -3.69 -26.76
CA GLN A 83 4.24 -4.62 -27.80
C GLN A 83 4.13 -4.05 -29.22
N GLY A 84 3.63 -2.82 -29.37
CA GLY A 84 3.41 -2.19 -30.67
C GLY A 84 2.26 -2.81 -31.49
N ARG A 85 1.65 -3.90 -31.02
CA ARG A 85 0.49 -4.57 -31.64
C ARG A 85 -0.69 -4.61 -30.69
N ALA A 86 -1.90 -4.42 -31.23
CA ALA A 86 -3.13 -4.60 -30.49
C ALA A 86 -3.65 -6.04 -30.68
N GLY A 87 -3.36 -6.94 -29.74
CA GLY A 87 -4.00 -8.26 -29.64
C GLY A 87 -5.34 -8.19 -28.89
N ARG A 88 -6.22 -9.17 -29.08
CA ARG A 88 -7.45 -9.33 -28.28
C ARG A 88 -7.30 -10.57 -27.41
N VAL A 89 -7.60 -10.43 -26.11
CA VAL A 89 -7.56 -11.56 -25.19
C VAL A 89 -8.78 -12.46 -25.43
N PRO A 90 -8.59 -13.76 -25.71
CA PRO A 90 -9.68 -14.73 -25.83
C PRO A 90 -10.51 -14.82 -24.55
N GLU A 91 -11.81 -15.14 -24.67
CA GLU A 91 -12.69 -15.31 -23.50
C GLU A 91 -12.25 -16.48 -22.60
N SER A 92 -11.49 -17.44 -23.14
CA SER A 92 -10.91 -18.57 -22.42
C SER A 92 -9.56 -18.28 -21.75
N ALA A 93 -9.02 -17.07 -21.89
CA ALA A 93 -7.77 -16.71 -21.22
C ALA A 93 -8.00 -16.54 -19.71
N PRO A 94 -6.99 -16.82 -18.87
CA PRO A 94 -7.03 -16.51 -17.45
C PRO A 94 -7.41 -15.04 -17.24
N THR A 95 -8.36 -14.77 -16.35
CA THR A 95 -8.95 -13.43 -16.13
C THR A 95 -8.06 -12.52 -15.30
N ASP A 96 -7.05 -13.12 -14.64
CA ASP A 96 -5.89 -12.45 -14.07
C ASP A 96 -5.02 -11.82 -15.17
N ALA A 97 -4.87 -10.50 -15.09
CA ALA A 97 -4.15 -9.71 -16.08
C ALA A 97 -2.65 -10.01 -16.12
N TRP A 98 -2.05 -10.44 -15.01
CA TRP A 98 -0.63 -10.79 -14.96
C TRP A 98 -0.37 -12.09 -15.72
N THR A 99 -1.16 -13.13 -15.42
CA THR A 99 -1.12 -14.42 -16.12
C THR A 99 -1.44 -14.28 -17.60
N ALA A 100 -2.43 -13.44 -17.97
CA ALA A 100 -2.74 -13.17 -19.36
C ALA A 100 -1.58 -12.47 -20.09
N SER A 101 -0.93 -11.50 -19.46
CA SER A 101 0.22 -10.80 -20.06
C SER A 101 1.36 -11.75 -20.41
N GLY A 102 1.66 -12.72 -19.54
CA GLY A 102 2.66 -13.77 -19.79
C GLY A 102 2.32 -14.75 -20.92
N ARG A 103 1.07 -14.78 -21.40
CA ARG A 103 0.62 -15.66 -22.48
C ARG A 103 0.30 -14.93 -23.78
N THR A 104 0.74 -13.67 -23.90
CA THR A 104 0.42 -12.85 -25.08
C THR A 104 0.87 -13.45 -26.41
N ASP A 105 1.92 -14.27 -26.42
CA ASP A 105 2.36 -15.01 -27.61
C ASP A 105 1.25 -15.91 -28.21
N ARG A 106 0.28 -16.33 -27.39
CA ARG A 106 -0.87 -17.15 -27.82
C ARG A 106 -2.10 -16.33 -28.23
N PHE A 107 -2.01 -15.00 -28.24
CA PHE A 107 -3.08 -14.04 -28.57
C PHE A 107 -2.76 -13.22 -29.82
#